data_AF-A0A6H5JNM8-F1
#
_entry.id   AF-A0A6H5JNM8-F1
#
_cell.length_a   1.000
_cell.length_b   1.000
_cell.length_c   1.000
_cell.angle_alpha   90.00
_cell.angle_beta   90.00
_cell.angle_gamma   90.00
#
_symmetry.space_group_name_H-M   'P 1'
#
loop_
_entity.id
_entity.type
_entity.pdbx_description
1 polymer ?
#
loop_
_entity_poly.entity_id
_entity_poly.type
_entity_poly.pdbx_seq_one_letter_code
_entity_poly.pdbx_strand_id
1 'polypeptide(L)'
;MGARVGPGTVMTAGEEDALEGVLLYAARNYIPLTTADLTERVRQLCNDGRPIPWTPDKGPGRSWLEGFLGRHERISLRLARIYESNRMTCVEDERLHKFYDFWGQFLDEHQPAADHVWNTDESGEQHRVVVWCR
;
A
#
# COMPACT_ATOMS: atom_id res chain seq x y z
N MET A 1 21.77 -32.78 4.04
CA MET A 1 21.82 -31.61 4.94
C MET A 1 20.43 -30.98 4.95
N GLY A 2 19.64 -31.20 6.00
CA GLY A 2 18.31 -30.60 6.11
C GLY A 2 18.45 -29.12 6.44
N ALA A 3 17.95 -28.24 5.58
CA ALA A 3 17.88 -26.81 5.87
C ALA A 3 17.08 -26.63 7.17
N ARG A 4 17.63 -25.87 8.13
CA ARG A 4 16.89 -25.50 9.34
C ARG A 4 15.67 -24.70 8.90
N VAL A 5 14.47 -25.22 9.20
CA VAL A 5 13.23 -24.49 8.98
C VAL A 5 13.33 -23.20 9.78
N GLY A 6 13.12 -22.06 9.12
CA GLY A 6 13.13 -20.77 9.80
C GLY A 6 12.10 -20.75 10.93
N PRO A 7 12.21 -19.80 11.89
CA PRO A 7 11.20 -19.64 12.93
C PRO A 7 9.80 -19.57 12.30
N GLY A 8 8.84 -20.29 12.88
CA GLY A 8 7.44 -20.23 12.45
C GLY A 8 6.91 -18.80 12.51
N THR A 9 5.90 -18.51 11.69
CA THR A 9 5.21 -17.22 11.77
C THR A 9 4.58 -17.05 13.17
N VAL A 10 4.57 -15.81 13.66
CA VAL A 10 3.94 -15.41 14.93
C VAL A 10 2.41 -15.38 14.80
N MET A 11 1.93 -15.25 13.57
CA MET A 11 0.52 -15.24 13.25
C MET A 11 0.02 -16.66 13.03
N THR A 12 -1.20 -16.93 13.46
CA THR A 12 -1.90 -18.16 13.12
C THR A 12 -2.28 -18.17 11.64
N ALA A 13 -2.52 -19.35 11.06
CA ALA A 13 -2.96 -19.46 9.67
C ALA A 13 -4.22 -18.63 9.38
N GLY A 14 -5.20 -18.64 10.29
CA GLY A 14 -6.43 -17.84 10.13
C GLY A 14 -6.20 -16.33 10.19
N GLU A 15 -5.24 -15.86 10.99
CA GLU A 15 -4.85 -14.44 11.01
C GLU A 15 -4.14 -14.04 9.72
N GLU A 16 -3.26 -14.90 9.18
CA GLU A 16 -2.59 -14.65 7.90
C GLU A 16 -3.58 -14.65 6.72
N ASP A 17 -4.51 -15.62 6.67
CA ASP A 17 -5.57 -15.68 5.65
C ASP A 17 -6.48 -14.45 5.69
N ALA A 18 -6.85 -13.98 6.88
CA ALA A 18 -7.63 -12.76 7.05
C ALA A 18 -6.85 -11.52 6.57
N LEU A 19 -5.55 -11.46 6.86
CA LEU A 19 -4.69 -10.37 6.40
C LEU A 19 -4.53 -10.37 4.88
N GLU A 20 -4.31 -11.53 4.26
CA GLU A 20 -4.34 -11.69 2.80
C GLU A 20 -5.68 -11.24 2.23
N GLY A 21 -6.81 -11.64 2.84
CA GLY A 21 -8.15 -11.21 2.42
C GLY A 21 -8.33 -9.70 2.41
N VAL A 22 -7.81 -8.99 3.42
CA VAL A 22 -7.85 -7.52 3.49
C VAL A 22 -6.97 -6.89 2.39
N LEU A 23 -5.77 -7.43 2.16
CA LEU A 23 -4.88 -6.93 1.10
C LEU A 23 -5.51 -7.12 -0.29
N LEU A 24 -6.14 -8.27 -0.52
CA LEU A 24 -6.87 -8.55 -1.76
C LEU A 24 -8.08 -7.64 -1.92
N TYR A 25 -8.84 -7.39 -0.85
CA TYR A 25 -9.96 -6.45 -0.86
C TYR A 25 -9.48 -5.04 -1.20
N ALA A 26 -8.41 -4.57 -0.55
CA ALA A 26 -7.86 -3.24 -0.80
C ALA A 26 -7.41 -3.11 -2.26
N ALA A 27 -6.68 -4.10 -2.78
CA ALA A 27 -6.24 -4.13 -4.17
C ALA A 27 -7.41 -4.07 -5.16
N ARG A 28 -8.51 -4.80 -4.89
CA ARG A 28 -9.71 -4.81 -5.76
C ARG A 28 -10.49 -3.51 -5.75
N ASN A 29 -10.43 -2.77 -4.64
CA ASN A 29 -11.17 -1.52 -4.47
C ASN A 29 -10.29 -0.28 -4.69
N TYR A 30 -9.10 -0.45 -5.27
CA TYR A 30 -8.13 0.62 -5.50
C TYR A 30 -7.76 1.38 -4.21
N ILE A 31 -7.87 0.72 -3.06
CA ILE A 31 -7.45 1.26 -1.78
C ILE A 31 -5.95 1.05 -1.68
N PRO A 32 -5.18 2.13 -1.56
CA PRO A 32 -3.75 2.00 -1.49
C PRO A 32 -3.29 1.46 -0.14
N LEU A 33 -2.38 0.50 -0.16
CA LEU A 33 -1.69 -0.01 1.03
C LEU A 33 -0.20 -0.17 0.75
N THR A 34 0.60 0.40 1.63
CA THR A 34 2.06 0.31 1.61
C THR A 34 2.54 -0.85 2.48
N THR A 35 3.82 -1.21 2.33
CA THR A 35 4.44 -2.18 3.24
C THR A 35 4.51 -1.65 4.68
N ALA A 36 4.53 -0.33 4.88
CA ALA A 36 4.49 0.27 6.22
C ALA A 36 3.13 0.04 6.88
N ASP A 37 2.04 0.22 6.13
CA ASP A 37 0.67 -0.03 6.62
C ASP A 37 0.48 -1.49 7.02
N LEU A 38 1.00 -2.41 6.19
CA LEU A 38 0.99 -3.84 6.48
C LEU A 38 1.75 -4.16 7.78
N THR A 39 2.99 -3.66 7.89
CA THR A 39 3.83 -3.86 9.08
C THR A 39 3.17 -3.30 10.34
N GLU A 40 2.58 -2.11 10.25
CA GLU A 40 1.87 -1.48 11.38
C GLU A 40 0.64 -2.30 11.79
N ARG A 41 -0.12 -2.80 10.82
CA ARG A 41 -1.28 -3.64 11.11
C ARG A 41 -0.92 -4.95 11.79
N VAL A 42 0.17 -5.59 11.34
CA VAL A 42 0.69 -6.82 11.97
C VAL A 42 1.23 -6.51 13.37
N ARG A 43 1.91 -5.38 13.56
CA ARG A 43 2.35 -4.91 14.89
C ARG A 43 1.17 -4.81 15.85
N GLN A 44 0.06 -4.20 15.41
CA GLN A 44 -1.16 -4.07 16.22
C GLN A 44 -1.82 -5.41 16.52
N LEU A 45 -1.93 -6.30 15.53
CA LEU A 45 -2.53 -7.64 15.70
C LEU A 45 -1.75 -8.53 16.68
N CYS A 46 -0.42 -8.43 16.67
CA CYS A 46 0.45 -9.20 17.55
C CYS A 46 0.76 -8.50 18.89
N ASN A 47 0.04 -7.42 19.22
CA ASN A 47 0.22 -6.68 20.48
C ASN A 47 -0.69 -7.20 21.60
N ASP A 48 -0.79 -8.52 21.74
CA ASP A 48 -1.65 -9.22 22.71
C ASP A 48 -0.84 -9.93 23.82
N GLY A 49 0.46 -9.64 23.91
CA GLY A 49 1.37 -10.24 24.88
C GLY A 49 1.98 -11.57 24.44
N ARG A 50 1.70 -12.06 23.22
CA ARG A 50 2.39 -13.24 22.67
C ARG A 50 3.89 -12.97 22.44
N PRO A 51 4.75 -14.00 22.46
CA PRO A 51 6.16 -13.84 22.14
C PRO A 51 6.34 -13.37 20.69
N ILE A 52 7.00 -12.22 20.51
CA ILE A 52 7.30 -11.66 19.19
C ILE A 52 8.82 -11.63 18.94
N PRO A 53 9.29 -11.88 17.69
CA PRO A 53 10.70 -11.87 17.32
C PRO A 53 11.19 -10.48 16.86
N TRP A 54 10.34 -9.45 16.97
CA TRP A 54 10.66 -8.07 16.59
C TRP A 54 10.43 -7.11 17.76
N THR A 55 10.94 -5.88 17.65
CA THR A 55 10.70 -4.84 18.65
C THR A 55 9.23 -4.42 18.66
N PRO A 56 8.54 -4.43 19.81
CA PRO A 56 7.11 -4.10 19.91
C PRO A 56 6.71 -2.80 19.22
N ASP A 57 7.60 -1.80 19.24
CA ASP A 57 7.34 -0.45 18.73
C ASP A 57 7.56 -0.33 17.22
N LYS A 58 8.32 -1.25 16.61
CA LYS A 58 8.73 -1.18 15.20
C LYS A 58 7.96 -2.12 14.29
N GLY A 59 7.39 -3.20 14.86
CA GLY A 59 6.72 -4.23 14.09
C GLY A 59 7.66 -5.16 13.32
N PRO A 60 7.11 -6.07 12.50
CA PRO A 60 7.90 -7.05 11.74
C PRO A 60 8.85 -6.39 10.73
N GLY A 61 10.05 -6.98 10.60
CA GLY A 61 11.05 -6.53 9.65
C GLY A 61 10.90 -7.12 8.25
N ARG A 62 11.83 -6.77 7.36
CA ARG A 62 11.89 -7.21 5.97
C ARG A 62 11.84 -8.73 5.80
N SER A 63 12.53 -9.49 6.65
CA SER A 63 12.56 -10.96 6.58
C SER A 63 11.19 -11.58 6.81
N TRP A 64 10.40 -11.01 7.74
CA TRP A 64 9.04 -11.46 7.97
C TRP A 64 8.15 -11.15 6.77
N LEU A 65 8.28 -9.94 6.18
CA LEU A 65 7.53 -9.54 4.99
C LEU A 65 7.82 -10.46 3.80
N GLU A 66 9.09 -10.77 3.53
CA GLU A 66 9.48 -11.71 2.46
C GLU A 66 8.90 -13.11 2.72
N GLY A 67 8.91 -13.56 3.97
CA GLY A 67 8.28 -14.83 4.35
C GLY A 67 6.77 -14.83 4.16
N PHE A 68 6.07 -13.76 4.57
CA PHE A 68 4.62 -13.62 4.42
C PHE A 68 4.21 -13.65 2.95
N LEU A 69 4.87 -12.85 2.09
CA LEU A 69 4.62 -12.85 0.66
C LEU A 69 4.95 -14.20 0.00
N GLY A 70 5.98 -14.90 0.49
CA GLY A 70 6.31 -16.24 0.01
C GLY A 70 5.28 -17.32 0.38
N ARG A 71 4.49 -17.11 1.44
CA ARG A 71 3.39 -18.02 1.84
C ARG A 71 2.08 -17.72 1.11
N HIS A 72 1.88 -16.49 0.67
CA HIS A 72 0.65 -16.04 0.01
C HIS A 72 0.92 -15.62 -1.45
N GLU A 73 0.93 -16.60 -2.35
CA GLU A 73 1.27 -16.39 -3.77
C GLU A 73 0.30 -15.47 -4.52
N ARG A 74 -0.89 -15.19 -3.98
CA ARG A 74 -1.91 -14.32 -4.62
C ARG A 74 -1.61 -12.84 -4.43
N ILE A 75 -0.68 -12.50 -3.54
CA ILE A 75 -0.25 -11.12 -3.27
C ILE A 75 1.23 -10.95 -3.61
N SER A 76 1.59 -9.77 -4.11
CA SER A 76 2.97 -9.47 -4.47
C SER A 76 3.29 -8.00 -4.23
N LEU A 77 4.58 -7.65 -4.21
CA LEU A 77 5.00 -6.26 -4.28
C LEU A 77 5.13 -5.84 -5.74
N ARG A 78 4.49 -4.74 -6.10
CA ARG A 78 4.61 -4.05 -7.38
C ARG A 78 5.29 -2.70 -7.18
N LEU A 79 5.96 -2.16 -8.18
CA LEU A 79 6.32 -0.73 -8.19
C LEU A 79 5.08 0.12 -8.52
N ALA A 80 4.72 1.05 -7.63
CA ALA A 80 3.80 2.15 -7.86
C ALA A 80 4.29 2.98 -9.04
N ARG A 81 3.44 3.17 -10.03
CA ARG A 81 3.65 4.25 -11.01
C ARG A 81 3.43 5.60 -10.32
N ILE A 82 4.03 6.69 -10.81
CA ILE A 82 3.95 8.03 -10.18
C ILE A 82 2.49 8.45 -9.95
N TYR A 83 1.57 8.14 -10.87
CA TYR A 83 0.15 8.44 -10.69
C TYR A 83 -0.51 7.63 -9.57
N GLU A 84 -0.08 6.39 -9.33
CA GLU A 84 -0.54 5.57 -8.20
C GLU A 84 -0.01 6.17 -6.90
N SER A 85 1.24 6.65 -6.88
CA SER A 85 1.84 7.37 -5.75
C SER A 85 1.11 8.70 -5.44
N ASN A 86 0.74 9.45 -6.47
CA ASN A 86 -0.06 10.66 -6.32
C ASN A 86 -1.45 10.31 -5.80
N ARG A 87 -2.14 9.29 -6.34
CA ARG A 87 -3.42 8.82 -5.79
C ARG A 87 -3.30 8.32 -4.34
N MET A 88 -2.18 7.69 -3.98
CA MET A 88 -1.84 7.28 -2.62
C MET A 88 -1.71 8.44 -1.64
N THR A 89 -1.20 9.57 -2.12
CA THR A 89 -0.92 10.76 -1.30
C THR A 89 -2.01 11.82 -1.39
N CYS A 90 -2.86 11.76 -2.42
CA CYS A 90 -4.09 12.55 -2.61
C CYS A 90 -5.28 12.00 -1.80
N VAL A 91 -5.02 11.40 -0.65
CA VAL A 91 -6.03 11.01 0.35
C VAL A 91 -6.22 12.13 1.37
N GLU A 92 -5.32 13.12 1.39
CA GLU A 92 -5.48 14.32 2.19
C GLU A 92 -6.48 15.28 1.52
N ASP A 93 -7.60 15.48 2.20
CA ASP A 93 -8.69 16.37 1.82
C ASP A 93 -8.20 17.77 1.41
N GLU A 94 -7.27 18.36 2.18
CA GLU A 94 -6.75 19.70 1.89
C GLU A 94 -6.02 19.81 0.55
N ARG A 95 -5.23 18.80 0.16
CA ARG A 95 -4.51 18.82 -1.11
C ARG A 95 -5.45 18.72 -2.29
N LEU A 96 -6.49 17.90 -2.16
CA LEU A 96 -7.52 17.76 -3.18
C LEU A 96 -8.30 19.07 -3.34
N HIS A 97 -8.71 19.68 -2.23
CA HIS A 97 -9.39 20.97 -2.23
C HIS A 97 -8.51 22.07 -2.83
N LYS A 98 -7.26 22.21 -2.39
CA LYS A 98 -6.32 23.20 -2.95
C LYS A 98 -6.15 23.06 -4.46
N PHE A 99 -6.10 21.83 -4.98
CA PHE A 99 -6.01 21.59 -6.42
C PHE A 99 -7.27 22.07 -7.15
N TYR A 100 -8.46 21.67 -6.70
CA TYR A 100 -9.71 22.04 -7.37
C TYR A 100 -10.05 23.53 -7.19
N ASP A 101 -9.69 24.13 -6.06
CA ASP A 101 -9.86 25.57 -5.81
C ASP A 101 -8.98 26.38 -6.78
N PHE A 102 -7.71 26.02 -6.90
CA PHE A 102 -6.79 26.67 -7.83
C PHE A 102 -7.23 26.48 -9.29
N TRP A 103 -7.62 25.26 -9.65
CA TRP A 103 -8.10 24.96 -10.99
C TRP A 103 -9.39 25.71 -11.32
N GLY A 104 -10.32 25.81 -10.37
CA GLY A 104 -11.54 26.61 -10.50
C GLY A 104 -11.24 28.08 -10.76
N GLN A 105 -10.34 28.67 -9.96
CA GLN A 105 -9.90 30.06 -10.15
C GLN A 105 -9.30 30.29 -11.55
N PHE A 106 -8.45 29.37 -12.02
CA PHE A 106 -7.85 29.45 -13.35
C PHE A 106 -8.90 29.39 -14.47
N LEU A 107 -9.88 28.48 -14.36
CA LEU A 107 -10.97 28.37 -15.33
C LEU A 107 -11.85 29.62 -15.36
N ASP A 108 -12.17 30.18 -14.20
CA ASP A 108 -12.96 31.41 -14.09
C ASP A 108 -12.23 32.61 -14.70
N GLU A 109 -10.92 32.71 -14.47
CA GLU A 109 -10.10 33.83 -14.95
C GLU A 109 -9.82 33.75 -16.45
N HIS A 110 -9.50 32.57 -16.98
CA HIS A 110 -8.98 32.42 -18.33
C HIS A 110 -10.00 31.90 -19.34
N GLN A 111 -11.11 31.31 -18.86
CA GLN A 111 -12.20 30.76 -19.66
C GLN A 111 -11.74 30.02 -20.93
N PRO A 112 -10.79 29.07 -20.82
CA PRO A 112 -10.28 28.38 -21.98
C PRO A 112 -11.40 27.59 -22.66
N ALA A 113 -11.42 27.60 -24.00
CA ALA A 113 -12.28 26.72 -24.75
C ALA A 113 -11.93 25.25 -24.45
N ALA A 114 -12.92 24.37 -24.43
CA ALA A 114 -12.74 22.99 -24.00
C ALA A 114 -11.73 22.20 -24.86
N ASP A 115 -11.61 22.56 -26.13
CA ASP A 115 -10.64 22.05 -27.10
C ASP A 115 -9.20 22.54 -26.88
N HIS A 116 -8.99 23.47 -25.94
CA HIS A 116 -7.67 23.92 -25.51
C HIS A 116 -7.22 23.33 -24.17
N VAL A 117 -8.03 22.44 -23.57
CA VAL A 117 -7.69 21.74 -22.33
C VAL A 117 -7.30 20.30 -22.65
N TRP A 118 -6.05 19.95 -22.37
CA TRP A 118 -5.50 18.62 -22.63
C TRP A 118 -5.04 18.00 -21.31
N ASN A 119 -5.25 16.69 -21.16
CA ASN A 119 -4.60 15.94 -20.10
C ASN A 119 -3.16 15.58 -20.53
N THR A 120 -2.17 15.88 -19.70
CA THR A 120 -0.76 15.53 -19.94
C THR A 120 -0.36 14.43 -18.96
N ASP A 121 -0.74 13.17 -19.24
CA ASP A 121 -0.35 12.03 -18.42
C ASP A 121 0.96 11.39 -18.93
N GLU A 122 2.10 11.93 -18.50
CA GLU A 122 3.41 11.30 -18.75
C GLU A 122 3.81 10.29 -17.65
N SER A 123 4.35 9.16 -18.11
CA SER A 123 4.51 7.91 -17.38
C SER A 123 5.86 7.77 -16.66
N GLY A 124 6.01 8.32 -15.45
CA GLY A 124 7.17 8.01 -14.58
C GLY A 124 6.82 7.03 -13.43
N GLU A 125 7.83 6.39 -12.84
CA GLU A 125 7.70 5.40 -11.73
C GLU A 125 8.48 5.88 -10.49
N GLN A 126 7.95 5.74 -9.26
CA GLN A 126 8.70 6.18 -8.05
C GLN A 126 8.62 5.36 -6.74
N HIS A 127 7.72 4.38 -6.50
CA HIS A 127 7.67 3.68 -5.19
C HIS A 127 7.23 2.20 -5.27
N ARG A 128 7.25 1.40 -4.17
CA ARG A 128 6.76 -0.01 -4.12
C ARG A 128 5.44 -0.11 -3.34
N VAL A 129 4.42 -0.77 -3.89
CA VAL A 129 3.07 -1.01 -3.35
C VAL A 129 2.80 -2.51 -3.28
N VAL A 130 1.92 -2.96 -2.39
CA VAL A 130 1.43 -4.34 -2.37
C VAL A 130 0.23 -4.44 -3.32
N VAL A 131 0.32 -5.22 -4.41
CA VAL A 131 -0.80 -5.42 -5.36
C VAL A 131 -0.82 -6.87 -5.87
N TRP A 132 -2.04 -7.32 -6.18
CA TRP A 132 -2.42 -8.58 -6.82
C TRP A 132 -1.50 -9.00 -7.98
N CYS A 133 -1.08 -10.28 -8.03
CA CYS A 133 -0.39 -10.84 -9.19
C CYS A 133 -0.60 -12.36 -9.35
N ARG A 134 -1.80 -12.77 -9.80
CA ARG A 134 -2.06 -13.75 -10.88
C ARG A 134 -3.54 -14.07 -10.96
#